data_AF-A0A564Q8Z5-F1
#
_entry.id   AF-A0A564Q8Z5-F1
#
_cell.length_a   1.000
_cell.length_b   1.000
_cell.length_c   1.000
_cell.angle_alpha   90.00
_cell.angle_beta   90.00
_cell.angle_gamma   90.00
#
_symmetry.space_group_name_H-M   'P 1'
#
loop_
_entity.id
_entity.type
_entity.pdbx_description
1 polymer ?
#
loop_
_entity_poly.entity_id
_entity_poly.type
_entity_poly.pdbx_seq_one_letter_code
_entity_poly.pdbx_strand_id
1 'polypeptide(L)'
;MDIDTVIVAIGQRPNPLVPATTEGLETTKWGTIVADEDGRTSKKGVFAGGDITSGAATVILAMGAGKRSARAIDQYLSDSDK
;
A
#
# COMPACT_ATOMS: atom_id res chain seq x y z
N MET A 1 -27.26 28.40 4.37
CA MET A 1 -27.77 27.57 3.25
C MET A 1 -28.55 26.44 3.91
N ASP A 2 -29.82 26.29 3.56
CA ASP A 2 -30.67 25.23 4.13
C ASP A 2 -30.49 23.93 3.34
N ILE A 3 -30.37 22.79 4.01
CA ILE A 3 -30.02 21.48 3.41
C ILE A 3 -30.60 20.32 4.23
N ASP A 4 -31.24 19.37 3.53
CA ASP A 4 -31.87 18.19 4.14
C ASP A 4 -30.93 16.98 4.32
N THR A 5 -29.86 16.88 3.52
CA THR A 5 -28.92 15.74 3.56
C THR A 5 -27.54 16.15 3.05
N VAL A 6 -26.49 15.57 3.66
CA VAL A 6 -25.09 15.77 3.28
C VAL A 6 -24.40 14.42 3.07
N ILE A 7 -23.68 14.28 1.96
CA ILE A 7 -22.80 13.14 1.68
C ILE A 7 -21.36 13.66 1.63
N VAL A 8 -20.51 13.16 2.52
CA VAL A 8 -19.09 13.56 2.59
C VAL A 8 -18.28 12.65 1.67
N ALA A 9 -17.81 13.19 0.55
CA ALA A 9 -17.01 12.48 -0.45
C ALA A 9 -15.67 13.20 -0.75
N ILE A 10 -14.99 13.69 0.29
CA ILE A 10 -13.74 14.47 0.18
C ILE A 10 -12.46 13.60 0.13
N GLY A 11 -12.63 12.29 -0.10
CA GLY A 11 -11.55 11.31 -0.15
C GLY A 11 -11.39 10.48 1.13
N GLN A 12 -10.45 9.53 1.07
CA GLN A 12 -10.14 8.59 2.15
C GLN A 12 -8.68 8.67 2.59
N ARG A 13 -8.38 8.10 3.76
CA ARG A 13 -7.02 7.90 4.27
C ARG A 13 -6.75 6.41 4.54
N PRO A 14 -5.48 5.98 4.50
CA PRO A 14 -5.09 4.63 4.90
C PRO A 14 -5.55 4.27 6.32
N ASN A 15 -5.90 3.00 6.53
CA ASN A 15 -6.26 2.49 7.85
C ASN A 15 -5.00 2.40 8.75
N PRO A 16 -4.96 3.08 9.90
CA PRO A 16 -3.76 3.13 10.75
C PRO A 16 -3.48 1.82 11.50
N LEU A 17 -4.43 0.89 11.58
CA LEU A 17 -4.28 -0.32 12.41
C LEU A 17 -3.12 -1.20 11.92
N VAL A 18 -3.04 -1.46 10.61
CA VAL A 18 -1.99 -2.32 10.04
C VAL A 18 -0.58 -1.81 10.36
N PRO A 19 -0.21 -0.55 10.08
CA PRO A 19 1.11 -0.05 10.44
C PRO A 19 1.31 0.08 11.96
N ALA A 20 0.25 0.38 12.74
CA ALA A 20 0.36 0.47 14.20
C ALA A 20 0.63 -0.89 14.86
N THR A 21 0.12 -1.99 14.30
CA THR A 21 0.29 -3.34 14.86
C THR A 21 1.41 -4.14 14.19
N THR A 22 2.05 -3.61 13.15
CA THR A 22 3.07 -4.31 12.38
C THR A 22 4.43 -3.65 12.57
N GLU A 23 5.16 -4.11 13.58
CA GLU A 23 6.51 -3.61 13.87
C GLU A 23 7.44 -3.72 12.64
N GLY A 24 8.21 -2.66 12.38
CA GLY A 24 9.15 -2.58 11.26
C GLY A 24 8.50 -2.21 9.91
N LEU A 25 7.21 -1.85 9.89
CA LEU A 25 6.53 -1.35 8.70
C LEU A 25 6.48 0.19 8.73
N GLU A 26 7.35 0.82 7.93
CA GLU A 26 7.41 2.27 7.82
C GLU A 26 6.28 2.85 6.98
N THR A 27 5.77 4.01 7.39
CA THR A 27 4.75 4.76 6.68
C THR A 27 5.20 6.19 6.38
N THR A 28 4.69 6.75 5.30
CA THR A 28 4.85 8.18 5.01
C THR A 28 4.04 9.04 5.99
N LYS A 29 4.25 10.37 5.96
CA LYS A 29 3.42 11.33 6.72
C LYS A 29 1.92 11.28 6.40
N TRP A 30 1.53 10.64 5.30
CA TRP A 30 0.14 10.49 4.86
C TRP A 30 -0.47 9.14 5.27
N GLY A 31 0.28 8.29 5.97
CA GLY A 31 -0.16 6.95 6.40
C GLY A 31 -0.06 5.88 5.32
N THR A 32 0.42 6.21 4.11
CA THR A 32 0.73 5.20 3.08
C THR A 32 1.99 4.42 3.46
N ILE A 33 2.08 3.17 3.04
CA ILE A 33 3.24 2.30 3.28
C ILE A 33 4.40 2.75 2.39
N VAL A 34 5.58 2.88 2.98
CA VAL A 34 6.83 3.10 2.22
C VAL A 34 7.21 1.79 1.54
N ALA A 35 7.27 1.81 0.21
CA ALA A 35 7.67 0.67 -0.61
C ALA A 35 8.50 1.12 -1.82
N ASP A 36 9.42 0.27 -2.28
CA ASP A 36 10.18 0.50 -3.51
C ASP A 36 9.36 0.26 -4.80
N GLU A 37 9.99 0.38 -5.97
CA GLU A 37 9.31 0.21 -7.26
C GLU A 37 8.74 -1.21 -7.49
N ASP A 38 9.36 -2.21 -6.85
CA ASP A 38 8.95 -3.61 -6.84
C ASP A 38 7.94 -3.91 -5.71
N GLY A 39 7.67 -2.95 -4.84
CA GLY A 39 6.75 -3.05 -3.73
C GLY A 39 7.35 -3.64 -2.45
N ARG A 40 8.67 -3.75 -2.32
CA ARG A 40 9.31 -4.19 -1.06
C ARG A 40 9.16 -3.11 -0.01
N THR A 41 8.75 -3.52 1.19
CA THR A 41 8.62 -2.60 2.34
C THR A 41 9.87 -2.67 3.23
N SER A 42 9.93 -1.81 4.25
CA SER A 42 10.95 -1.87 5.31
C SER A 42 10.91 -3.16 6.15
N LYS A 43 9.77 -3.87 6.17
CA LYS A 43 9.66 -5.17 6.83
C LYS A 43 10.02 -6.29 5.86
N LYS A 44 11.09 -7.04 6.18
CA LYS A 44 11.57 -8.16 5.37
C LYS A 44 10.44 -9.18 5.10
N GLY A 45 10.28 -9.57 3.84
CA GLY A 45 9.26 -10.51 3.39
C GLY A 45 7.85 -9.91 3.26
N VAL A 46 7.68 -8.61 3.51
CA VAL A 46 6.40 -7.91 3.35
C VAL A 46 6.47 -6.95 2.17
N PHE A 47 5.43 -7.01 1.34
CA PHE A 47 5.30 -6.25 0.11
C PHE A 47 3.98 -5.46 0.10
N ALA A 48 3.96 -4.33 -0.62
CA ALA A 48 2.79 -3.47 -0.74
C ALA A 48 2.67 -2.88 -2.16
N GLY A 49 1.44 -2.66 -2.62
CA GLY A 49 1.16 -2.06 -3.92
C GLY A 49 -0.26 -1.49 -4.02
N GLY A 50 -0.47 -0.59 -4.98
CA GLY A 50 -1.73 0.13 -5.18
C GLY A 50 -1.86 1.37 -4.31
N ASP A 51 -3.09 1.81 -4.04
CA ASP A 51 -3.38 3.06 -3.33
C ASP A 51 -2.73 3.15 -1.94
N ILE A 52 -2.42 2.01 -1.32
CA ILE A 52 -1.73 1.98 -0.03
C ILE A 52 -0.28 2.49 -0.12
N THR A 53 0.34 2.51 -1.30
CA THR A 53 1.69 3.05 -1.51
C THR A 53 1.65 4.41 -2.21
N SER A 54 0.75 4.61 -3.18
CA SER A 54 0.67 5.85 -3.96
C SER A 54 -0.31 6.91 -3.42
N GLY A 55 -1.21 6.55 -2.51
CA GLY A 55 -2.45 7.30 -2.27
C GLY A 55 -3.47 7.07 -3.39
N ALA A 56 -4.62 7.75 -3.31
CA ALA A 56 -5.75 7.58 -4.23
C ALA A 56 -5.29 7.67 -5.70
N ALA A 57 -5.39 6.56 -6.42
CA ALA A 57 -4.88 6.42 -7.78
C ALA A 57 -5.93 5.72 -8.68
N THR A 58 -5.47 5.15 -9.79
CA THR A 58 -6.33 4.45 -10.75
C THR A 58 -6.14 2.94 -10.67
N VAL A 59 -7.17 2.21 -11.08
CA VAL A 59 -7.17 0.73 -11.12
C VAL A 59 -5.97 0.17 -11.90
N ILE A 60 -5.59 0.81 -13.01
CA ILE A 60 -4.47 0.34 -13.83
C ILE A 60 -3.12 0.45 -13.11
N LEU A 61 -2.93 1.51 -12.31
CA LEU A 61 -1.72 1.68 -11.51
C LEU A 61 -1.65 0.65 -10.38
N ALA A 62 -2.79 0.40 -9.71
CA ALA A 62 -2.88 -0.65 -8.70
C ALA A 62 -2.59 -2.05 -9.27
N MET A 63 -3.15 -2.37 -10.44
CA MET A 63 -2.86 -3.62 -11.15
C MET A 63 -1.39 -3.75 -11.53
N GLY A 64 -0.77 -2.67 -12.03
CA GLY A 64 0.65 -2.63 -12.36
C GLY A 64 1.54 -2.85 -11.15
N ALA A 65 1.25 -2.17 -10.03
CA ALA A 65 1.96 -2.36 -8.77
C ALA A 65 1.82 -3.80 -8.26
N GLY A 66 0.61 -4.36 -8.28
CA GLY A 66 0.36 -5.75 -7.88
C GLY A 66 1.16 -6.77 -8.70
N LYS A 67 1.27 -6.58 -10.02
CA LYS A 67 2.08 -7.45 -10.88
C LYS A 67 3.58 -7.37 -10.55
N ARG A 68 4.11 -6.17 -10.28
CA ARG A 68 5.51 -6.00 -9.88
C ARG A 68 5.78 -6.66 -8.52
N SER A 69 4.93 -6.42 -7.53
CA SER A 69 5.03 -7.05 -6.21
C SER A 69 4.94 -8.56 -6.27
N ALA A 70 4.04 -9.12 -7.08
CA ALA A 70 3.95 -10.57 -7.27
C ALA A 70 5.25 -11.17 -7.83
N ARG A 71 5.86 -10.52 -8.84
CA ARG A 71 7.16 -10.95 -9.38
C ARG A 71 8.29 -10.86 -8.35
N ALA A 72 8.29 -9.82 -7.53
CA ALA A 72 9.29 -9.63 -6.49
C ALA A 72 9.13 -10.64 -5.33
N ILE A 73 7.89 -11.00 -4.98
CA ILE A 73 7.59 -12.07 -4.02
C ILE A 73 8.07 -13.42 -4.56
N ASP A 74 7.78 -13.74 -5.82
CA ASP A 74 8.22 -14.98 -6.47
C ASP A 74 9.74 -15.15 -6.45
N GLN A 75 10.48 -14.08 -6.79
CA GLN A 75 11.94 -14.04 -6.68
C GLN A 75 12.42 -14.24 -5.24
N TYR A 76 11.81 -13.53 -4.28
CA TYR A 76 12.16 -13.61 -2.88
C TYR A 76 12.01 -15.04 -2.32
N LEU A 77 10.92 -15.72 -2.67
CA LEU A 77 10.67 -17.10 -2.24
C LEU A 77 11.59 -18.09 -2.95
N SER A 78 11.80 -17.93 -4.26
CA SER A 78 12.67 -18.83 -5.04
C SER A 78 14.13 -18.78 -4.61
N ASP A 79 14.62 -17.62 -4.18
CA ASP A 79 15.97 -17.47 -3.63
C ASP A 79 16.09 -17.97 -2.18
N SER A 80 14.97 -18.15 -1.48
CA SER A 80 14.94 -18.68 -0.11
C SER A 80 15.06 -20.21 -0.04
N ASP A 81 14.83 -20.90 -1.16
CA ASP A 81 14.98 -22.37 -1.31
C ASP A 81 16.41 -22.79 -1.75
N LYS A 82 17.38 -21.86 -1.71
CA LYS A 82 18.81 -22.12 -1.93
C LYS A 82 19.62 -21.90 -0.67
#